data_AF-A0A086YKS3-F1
#
_entry.id   AF-A0A086YKS3-F1
#
_cell.length_a   1.000
_cell.length_b   1.000
_cell.length_c   1.000
_cell.angle_alpha   90.00
_cell.angle_beta   90.00
_cell.angle_gamma   90.00
#
_symmetry.space_group_name_H-M   'P 1'
#
loop_
_entity.id
_entity.type
_entity.pdbx_description
1 polymer ?
#
loop_
_entity_poly.entity_id
_entity_poly.type
_entity_poly.pdbx_seq_one_letter_code
_entity_poly.pdbx_strand_id
1 'polypeptide(L)'
;MPLQVYVDQVLHQQLCLTAKRKKVSQSELVRKYLYQGLQNEPGLQDPALDIIGLGAGKTPDLSERHDHYLVFREKENYRCICF
;
A
#
# COMPACT_ATOMS: atom_id res chain seq x y z
N MET A 1 6.63 -17.02 -2.19
CA MET A 1 5.92 -16.97 -3.50
C MET A 1 6.72 -16.09 -4.45
N PRO A 2 6.83 -16.41 -5.75
CA PRO A 2 7.51 -15.55 -6.70
C PRO A 2 6.63 -14.35 -7.06
N LEU A 3 7.20 -13.14 -6.98
CA LEU A 3 6.58 -11.90 -7.47
C LEU A 3 7.23 -11.54 -8.80
N GLN A 4 6.43 -11.45 -9.86
CA GLN A 4 6.89 -10.98 -11.16
C GLN A 4 6.55 -9.49 -11.31
N VAL A 5 7.54 -8.66 -11.59
CA VAL A 5 7.38 -7.21 -11.74
C VAL A 5 7.93 -6.80 -13.10
N TYR A 6 7.16 -6.00 -13.83
CA TYR A 6 7.64 -5.39 -15.07
C TYR A 6 8.55 -4.21 -14.72
N VAL A 7 9.72 -4.15 -15.32
CA VAL A 7 10.68 -3.05 -15.17
C VAL A 7 11.03 -2.52 -16.54
N ASP A 8 11.18 -1.20 -16.62
CA ASP A 8 11.58 -0.53 -17.84
C ASP A 8 12.93 -1.04 -18.36
N GLN A 9 13.10 -0.99 -19.68
CA GLN A 9 14.31 -1.48 -20.36
C GLN A 9 15.58 -0.77 -19.87
N VAL A 10 15.51 0.53 -19.59
CA VAL A 10 16.65 1.31 -19.07
C VAL A 10 17.06 0.80 -17.69
N LEU A 11 16.07 0.58 -16.80
CA LEU A 11 16.31 0.08 -15.46
C LEU A 11 16.90 -1.35 -15.49
N HIS A 12 16.39 -2.21 -16.38
CA HIS A 12 16.92 -3.55 -16.56
C HIS A 12 18.40 -3.54 -16.99
N GLN A 13 18.76 -2.66 -17.94
CA GLN A 13 20.15 -2.50 -18.38
C GLN A 13 21.06 -2.01 -17.24
N GLN A 14 20.59 -1.03 -16.46
CA GLN A 14 21.33 -0.53 -15.30
C GLN A 14 21.54 -1.61 -14.23
N LEU A 15 20.52 -2.43 -13.95
CA LEU A 15 20.63 -3.58 -13.05
C LEU A 15 21.68 -4.58 -13.55
N CYS A 16 21.68 -4.89 -14.85
CA CYS A 16 22.64 -5.82 -15.45
C CYS A 16 24.09 -5.30 -15.36
N LEU A 17 24.33 -4.03 -15.69
CA LEU A 17 25.64 -3.41 -15.57
C LEU A 17 26.13 -3.37 -14.12
N THR A 18 25.23 -3.06 -13.19
CA THR A 18 25.56 -2.96 -11.76
C THR A 18 25.87 -4.34 -11.16
N ALA A 19 25.11 -5.36 -11.52
CA ALA A 19 25.35 -6.75 -11.12
C ALA A 19 26.73 -7.24 -11.60
N LYS A 20 27.08 -6.96 -12.87
CA LYS A 20 28.41 -7.27 -13.43
C LYS A 20 29.54 -6.57 -12.67
N ARG A 21 29.41 -5.26 -12.42
CA ARG A 21 30.41 -4.48 -11.67
C ARG A 21 30.64 -5.00 -10.25
N LYS A 22 29.56 -5.42 -9.59
CA LYS A 22 29.59 -5.92 -8.21
C LYS A 22 29.85 -7.43 -8.09
N LYS A 23 29.94 -8.16 -9.21
CA LYS A 23 30.09 -9.63 -9.26
C LYS A 23 29.03 -10.37 -8.43
N VAL A 24 27.80 -9.88 -8.45
CA VAL A 24 26.65 -10.50 -7.76
C VAL A 24 25.55 -10.83 -8.76
N SER A 25 24.63 -11.71 -8.39
CA SER A 25 23.45 -11.99 -9.23
C SER A 25 22.50 -10.79 -9.29
N GLN A 26 21.74 -10.66 -10.38
CA GLN A 26 20.70 -9.63 -10.50
C GLN A 26 19.66 -9.75 -9.39
N SER A 27 19.24 -10.98 -9.07
CA SER A 27 18.24 -11.24 -8.03
C SER A 27 18.72 -10.83 -6.64
N GLU A 28 20.01 -11.03 -6.33
CA GLU A 28 20.60 -10.57 -5.07
C GLU A 28 20.67 -9.05 -5.00
N LEU A 29 21.05 -8.40 -6.11
CA LEU A 29 21.08 -6.95 -6.22
C LEU A 29 19.68 -6.34 -6.00
N VAL A 30 18.66 -6.92 -6.64
CA VAL A 30 17.26 -6.49 -6.50
C VAL A 30 16.80 -6.64 -5.05
N ARG A 31 17.04 -7.80 -4.42
CA ARG A 31 16.70 -8.00 -3.01
C ARG A 31 17.35 -6.95 -2.11
N LYS A 32 18.65 -6.72 -2.29
CA LYS A 32 19.39 -5.73 -1.49
C LYS A 32 18.80 -4.33 -1.63
N TYR A 33 18.51 -3.90 -2.84
CA TYR A 33 17.94 -2.57 -3.07
C TYR A 33 16.51 -2.45 -2.56
N LEU A 34 15.69 -3.50 -2.66
CA LEU A 34 14.36 -3.51 -2.07
C LEU A 34 14.43 -3.37 -0.55
N TYR A 35 15.29 -4.14 0.12
CA TYR A 35 15.48 -4.00 1.58
C TYR A 35 15.94 -2.59 1.97
N GLN A 36 16.90 -2.02 1.24
CA GLN A 36 17.39 -0.67 1.50
C GLN A 36 16.31 0.38 1.24
N GLY A 37 15.52 0.23 0.18
CA GLY A 37 14.41 1.12 -0.14
C GLY A 37 13.34 1.09 0.95
N LEU A 38 12.93 -0.10 1.37
CA LEU A 38 11.93 -0.29 2.43
C LEU A 38 12.41 0.20 3.81
N GLN A 39 13.70 0.12 4.10
CA GLN A 39 14.28 0.67 5.34
C GLN A 39 14.39 2.20 5.32
N ASN A 40 14.53 2.79 4.14
CA ASN A 40 14.63 4.23 3.95
C ASN A 40 13.27 4.89 3.68
N GLU A 41 12.20 4.12 3.52
CA GLU A 41 10.85 4.66 3.55
C GLU A 41 10.56 5.18 4.96
N PRO A 42 10.14 6.45 5.12
CA PRO A 42 9.64 6.94 6.39
C PRO A 42 8.45 6.07 6.78
N GLY A 43 8.65 5.25 7.81
CA GLY A 43 7.75 4.14 8.12
C GLY A 43 6.30 4.59 8.20
N LEU A 44 5.44 3.94 7.40
CA LEU A 44 3.98 3.78 7.57
C LEU A 44 3.24 4.97 8.21
N GLN A 45 3.64 6.20 7.88
CA GLN A 45 2.87 7.42 8.08
C GLN A 45 2.56 7.96 6.70
N ASP A 46 2.06 7.09 5.83
CA ASP A 46 1.40 7.54 4.63
C ASP A 46 -0.02 7.93 5.06
N PRO A 47 -0.38 9.22 5.14
CA PRO A 47 -1.76 9.62 5.40
C PRO A 47 -2.74 9.04 4.37
N ALA A 48 -2.27 8.56 3.20
CA ALA A 48 -3.09 7.83 2.25
C ALA A 48 -3.46 6.40 2.69
N LEU A 49 -2.68 5.76 3.58
CA LEU A 49 -3.07 4.48 4.22
C LEU A 49 -4.22 4.65 5.22
N ASP A 50 -4.42 5.86 5.76
CA ASP A 50 -5.57 6.19 6.61
C ASP A 50 -6.84 6.46 5.74
N ILE A 51 -6.64 6.88 4.49
CA ILE A 51 -7.71 7.16 3.51
C ILE A 51 -8.18 5.89 2.81
N ILE A 52 -7.27 4.95 2.52
CA ILE A 52 -7.56 3.64 1.96
C ILE A 52 -7.66 2.67 3.13
N GLY A 53 -8.87 2.37 3.61
CA GLY A 53 -9.17 1.56 4.82
C GLY A 53 -8.59 0.14 4.86
N LEU A 54 -7.26 0.02 4.84
CA LEU A 54 -6.44 -1.17 5.05
C LEU A 54 -5.98 -1.29 6.51
N GLY A 55 -6.50 -0.44 7.40
CA GLY A 55 -6.35 -0.55 8.84
C GLY A 55 -7.61 -1.16 9.46
N ALA A 56 -7.43 -2.01 10.47
CA ALA A 56 -8.52 -2.59 11.26
C ALA A 56 -9.40 -1.47 11.84
N GLY A 57 -10.52 -1.18 11.16
CA GLY A 57 -11.51 -0.23 11.64
C GLY A 57 -12.14 -0.72 12.95
N LYS A 58 -12.56 0.22 13.79
CA LYS A 58 -13.19 -0.06 15.10
C LYS A 58 -14.52 -0.85 14.99
N THR A 59 -15.06 -0.99 13.78
CA THR A 59 -16.29 -1.73 13.46
C THR A 59 -15.93 -2.92 12.57
N PRO A 60 -15.64 -4.09 13.17
CA PRO A 60 -15.24 -5.29 12.42
C PRO A 60 -16.34 -5.83 11.50
N ASP A 61 -17.59 -5.42 11.71
CA ASP A 61 -18.80 -5.80 10.96
C ASP A 61 -19.22 -4.76 9.91
N LEU A 62 -18.39 -3.75 9.63
CA LEU A 62 -18.73 -2.66 8.71
C LEU A 62 -19.05 -3.15 7.29
N SER A 63 -18.37 -4.20 6.83
CA SER A 63 -18.63 -4.80 5.51
C SER A 63 -19.98 -5.53 5.47
N GLU A 64 -20.33 -6.28 6.52
CA GLU A 64 -21.57 -7.07 6.57
C GLU A 64 -22.81 -6.20 6.82
N ARG A 65 -22.66 -5.08 7.54
CA ARG A 65 -23.76 -4.21 7.96
C ARG A 65 -23.71 -2.84 7.32
N HIS A 66 -22.98 -2.73 6.22
CA HIS A 66 -22.78 -1.50 5.46
C HIS A 66 -24.08 -0.70 5.25
N ASP A 67 -25.12 -1.36 4.73
CA ASP A 67 -26.40 -0.71 4.42
C ASP A 67 -27.13 -0.21 5.68
N HIS A 68 -26.97 -0.92 6.81
CA HIS A 68 -27.52 -0.50 8.10
C HIS A 68 -26.84 0.80 8.59
N TYR A 69 -25.53 0.93 8.40
CA TYR A 69 -24.81 2.16 8.74
C TYR A 69 -25.16 3.33 7.82
N LEU A 70 -25.42 3.08 6.54
CA LEU A 70 -25.91 4.10 5.62
C LEU A 70 -27.27 4.64 6.07
N VAL A 71 -28.22 3.75 6.38
CA VAL A 71 -29.56 4.14 6.87
C VAL A 71 -29.48 4.88 8.21
N PHE A 72 -28.62 4.44 9.11
CA PHE A 72 -28.42 5.11 10.40
C PHE A 72 -27.88 6.54 10.21
N ARG A 73 -26.87 6.71 9.34
CA ARG A 73 -26.31 8.02 9.01
C ARG A 73 -27.33 8.94 8.33
N GLU A 74 -28.17 8.39 7.45
CA GLU A 74 -29.25 9.14 6.83
C GLU A 74 -30.25 9.65 7.88
N LYS A 75 -30.66 8.78 8.82
CA LYS A 75 -31.58 9.14 9.91
C LYS A 75 -31.01 10.21 10.85
N GLU A 76 -29.71 10.18 11.16
CA GLU A 76 -29.07 11.25 11.94
C GLU A 76 -29.08 12.59 11.20
N ASN A 77 -28.89 12.57 9.88
CA ASN A 77 -28.93 13.77 9.05
C ASN A 77 -30.32 14.42 9.03
N TYR A 78 -31.40 13.62 9.04
CA TYR A 78 -32.78 14.14 9.13
C TYR A 78 -33.18 14.59 10.54
N ARG A 79 -32.43 14.23 11.59
CA ARG A 79 -32.73 14.66 12.97
C ARG A 79 -32.19 16.05 13.30
N CYS A 80 -31.23 16.57 12.51
CA CYS A 80 -30.71 17.92 12.61
C CYS A 80 -31.45 18.97 11.76
N ILE A 81 -32.51 18.58 11.04
CA ILE A 81 -33.36 19.49 10.27
C ILE A 81 -34.74 19.57 10.93
N CYS A 82 -34.76 20.02 12.19
CA CYS A 82 -35.96 20.61 12.79
C CYS A 82 -35.57 22.02 13.24
N PHE A 83 -36.07 23.01 12.50
CA PHE A 83 -36.12 24.42 12.89
C PHE A 83 -37.08 24.60 14.06
#